data_AF-A0A812SLA5-F1
#
_entry.id   AF-A0A812SLA5-F1
#
_cell.length_a   1.000
_cell.length_b   1.000
_cell.length_c   1.000
_cell.angle_alpha   90.00
_cell.angle_beta   90.00
_cell.angle_gamma   90.00
#
_symmetry.space_group_name_H-M   'P 1'
#
loop_
_entity.id
_entity.type
_entity.pdbx_description
1 polymer ?
#
loop_
_entity_poly.entity_id
_entity_poly.type
_entity_poly.pdbx_seq_one_letter_code
_entity_poly.pdbx_strand_id
1 'polypeptide(L)'
;MCASKEQAKALYELQTKKIQPTVPMTVDASNPCLKKFETLLDQSNVVFANGGNPDIYGFVVKKFAPQLGELIRKRVQEGTLLYMGRSAGGMVGGSDFALTYEPSPALTSSLLNEDTRGLALAGKCALRPHIKNHLWDITSKIYAKATGQTVVLAANGEGLFCNQGCCGMTGTTEKTDPDSIKNAGYSASRIQKAYQAAYSGASEPTKFYDKAQAAEAKCGETSGKVVLTSNGLESAASQQAFVTLLKKDPSTVKVVSLDDGAYLSKGFWDATDAEFAKVGGVNYLTLQTPTAPSMVQEATQGFQGLVPGSGSTADTSLQTLGVSPTSISHISAFDRCASQEQKQALFALESQGVPPKVPMEADANCVSKLVGELASADVVVMGDGNADFLSFVYKKFAPSLGQALVDRVTSGNSVFLGLGGGSTFASASTMAAGSTGSKILKTLLQDNMEGLGLAGSCAVRPGFNPSVAWWDMTSALFEDATKMDFVGLEDGAALVCSGQCAVSGSETASKMMGADSGSLHRGRVHMILDNALD
;
A
#
# COMPACT_ATOMS: atom_id res chain seq x y z
N MET A 1 -1.32 41.03 8.13
CA MET A 1 -1.40 42.51 8.00
C MET A 1 -2.79 42.96 7.60
N CYS A 2 -3.43 42.37 6.58
CA CYS A 2 -4.75 42.81 6.14
C CYS A 2 -5.93 42.06 6.81
N ALA A 3 -5.65 40.94 7.48
CA ALA A 3 -6.63 40.20 8.27
C ALA A 3 -6.97 40.94 9.57
N SER A 4 -8.25 40.95 9.93
CA SER A 4 -8.70 41.41 11.24
C SER A 4 -8.24 40.45 12.35
N LYS A 5 -8.33 40.89 13.61
CA LYS A 5 -8.00 40.05 14.77
C LYS A 5 -8.92 38.83 14.85
N GLU A 6 -10.19 39.01 14.49
CA GLU A 6 -11.23 37.98 14.48
C GLU A 6 -10.95 36.95 13.38
N GLN A 7 -10.57 37.40 12.18
CA GLN A 7 -10.17 36.50 11.08
C GLN A 7 -8.93 35.69 11.43
N ALA A 8 -7.91 36.33 12.04
CA ALA A 8 -6.70 35.64 12.49
C ALA A 8 -7.01 34.61 13.59
N LYS A 9 -7.89 34.96 14.54
CA LYS A 9 -8.35 34.05 15.59
C LYS A 9 -9.13 32.87 15.01
N ALA A 10 -10.06 33.12 14.09
CA ALA A 10 -10.84 32.07 13.44
C ALA A 10 -9.96 31.11 12.63
N LEU A 11 -8.95 31.62 11.94
CA LEU A 11 -7.97 30.78 11.24
C LEU A 11 -7.17 29.90 12.21
N TYR A 12 -6.72 30.47 13.33
CA TYR A 12 -6.01 29.71 14.37
C TYR A 12 -6.91 28.63 14.99
N GLU A 13 -8.17 28.93 15.29
CA GLU A 13 -9.15 27.98 15.82
C GLU A 13 -9.49 26.87 14.82
N LEU A 14 -9.59 27.20 13.52
CA LEU A 14 -9.73 26.20 12.48
C LEU A 14 -8.52 25.26 12.42
N GLN A 15 -7.31 25.79 12.45
CA GLN A 15 -6.08 24.98 12.38
C GLN A 15 -5.87 24.09 13.62
N THR A 16 -6.11 24.64 14.81
CA THR A 16 -5.75 23.96 16.07
C THR A 16 -6.89 23.16 16.68
N LYS A 17 -8.15 23.57 16.43
CA LYS A 17 -9.35 22.99 17.07
C LYS A 17 -10.37 22.48 16.06
N LYS A 18 -10.13 22.62 14.75
CA LYS A 18 -11.07 22.24 13.68
C LYS A 18 -12.43 22.94 13.78
N ILE A 19 -12.45 24.15 14.34
CA ILE A 19 -13.67 24.96 14.47
C ILE A 19 -13.86 25.77 13.19
N GLN A 20 -15.06 25.69 12.60
CA GLN A 20 -15.40 26.44 11.38
C GLN A 20 -15.39 27.96 11.64
N PRO A 21 -14.77 28.78 10.78
CA PRO A 21 -14.82 30.23 10.90
C PRO A 21 -16.26 30.76 10.83
N THR A 22 -16.66 31.57 11.80
CA THR A 22 -17.96 32.26 11.81
C THR A 22 -17.88 33.67 11.22
N VAL A 23 -16.68 34.14 10.90
CA VAL A 23 -16.43 35.44 10.26
C VAL A 23 -16.09 35.25 8.78
N PRO A 24 -16.41 36.22 7.91
CA PRO A 24 -16.01 36.17 6.51
C PRO A 24 -14.49 36.06 6.37
N MET A 25 -14.01 35.05 5.66
CA MET A 25 -12.59 34.78 5.43
C MET A 25 -12.10 35.41 4.10
N THR A 26 -12.50 36.66 3.87
CA THR A 26 -12.17 37.48 2.70
C THR A 26 -11.74 38.87 3.15
N VAL A 27 -10.88 39.53 2.38
CA VAL A 27 -10.54 40.94 2.57
C VAL A 27 -11.28 41.80 1.56
N ASP A 28 -11.79 42.95 2.01
CA ASP A 28 -12.41 43.94 1.11
C ASP A 28 -11.36 44.50 0.12
N ALA A 29 -11.75 44.69 -1.14
CA ALA A 29 -10.94 45.35 -2.16
C ALA A 29 -10.56 46.78 -1.76
N SER A 30 -11.41 47.47 -1.00
CA SER A 30 -11.12 48.82 -0.51
C SER A 30 -10.17 48.85 0.69
N ASN A 31 -9.74 47.68 1.21
CA ASN A 31 -8.89 47.61 2.38
C ASN A 31 -7.55 48.32 2.11
N PRO A 32 -7.18 49.36 2.90
CA PRO A 32 -5.95 50.12 2.68
C PRO A 32 -4.67 49.26 2.70
N CYS A 33 -4.68 48.16 3.45
CA CYS A 33 -3.57 47.21 3.47
C CYS A 33 -3.42 46.49 2.13
N LEU A 34 -4.51 46.14 1.46
CA LEU A 34 -4.48 45.50 0.15
C LEU A 34 -3.90 46.45 -0.91
N LYS A 35 -4.37 47.70 -0.95
CA LYS A 35 -3.83 48.75 -1.84
C LYS A 35 -2.33 48.97 -1.65
N LYS A 36 -1.87 48.97 -0.39
CA LYS A 36 -0.45 49.06 -0.08
C LYS A 36 0.34 47.86 -0.62
N PHE A 37 -0.23 46.66 -0.53
CA PHE A 37 0.37 45.45 -1.11
C PHE A 37 0.39 45.49 -2.63
N GLU A 38 -0.67 45.95 -3.29
CA GLU A 38 -0.71 46.14 -4.74
C GLU A 38 0.37 47.12 -5.20
N THR A 39 0.50 48.26 -4.52
CA THR A 39 1.57 49.23 -4.83
C THR A 39 2.97 48.64 -4.65
N LEU A 40 3.19 47.86 -3.59
CA LEU A 40 4.46 47.18 -3.37
C LEU A 40 4.73 46.12 -4.44
N LEU A 41 3.70 45.39 -4.84
CA LEU A 41 3.80 44.42 -5.90
C LEU A 41 4.16 45.12 -7.21
N ASP A 42 3.46 46.19 -7.60
CA ASP A 42 3.72 47.01 -8.78
C ASP A 42 5.15 47.53 -8.87
N GLN A 43 5.73 47.91 -7.73
CA GLN A 43 7.13 48.36 -7.64
C GLN A 43 8.16 47.22 -7.64
N SER A 44 7.71 45.98 -7.45
CA SER A 44 8.59 44.82 -7.37
C SER A 44 8.86 44.22 -8.75
N ASN A 45 10.12 43.84 -8.97
CA ASN A 45 10.54 43.03 -10.13
C ASN A 45 10.53 41.53 -9.82
N VAL A 46 10.57 41.15 -8.55
CA VAL A 46 10.60 39.76 -8.09
C VAL A 46 9.61 39.56 -6.97
N VAL A 47 8.78 38.52 -7.07
CA VAL A 47 8.06 37.94 -5.93
C VAL A 47 8.69 36.61 -5.57
N PHE A 48 9.11 36.50 -4.32
CA PHE A 48 9.61 35.25 -3.76
C PHE A 48 8.57 34.65 -2.80
N ALA A 49 7.89 33.59 -3.25
CA ALA A 49 6.95 32.83 -2.44
C ALA A 49 7.70 31.72 -1.66
N ASN A 50 7.69 31.86 -0.34
CA ASN A 50 8.39 30.95 0.57
C ASN A 50 7.68 29.60 0.71
N GLY A 51 8.35 28.67 1.41
CA GLY A 51 7.73 27.42 1.85
C GLY A 51 6.72 27.61 2.99
N GLY A 52 6.16 26.49 3.46
CA GLY A 52 5.15 26.45 4.51
C GLY A 52 4.01 25.53 4.12
N ASN A 53 2.79 25.89 4.52
CA ASN A 53 1.58 25.16 4.18
C ASN A 53 0.96 25.71 2.87
N PRO A 54 0.80 24.88 1.81
CA PRO A 54 0.25 25.31 0.53
C PRO A 54 -1.24 25.68 0.59
N ASP A 55 -2.03 25.07 1.49
CA ASP A 55 -3.45 25.40 1.67
C ASP A 55 -3.61 26.85 2.16
N ILE A 56 -2.70 27.32 3.03
CA ILE A 56 -2.69 28.72 3.48
C ILE A 56 -2.32 29.66 2.34
N TYR A 57 -1.29 29.35 1.56
CA TYR A 57 -0.94 30.17 0.41
C TYR A 57 -2.07 30.21 -0.62
N GLY A 58 -2.64 29.05 -0.97
CA GLY A 58 -3.79 28.92 -1.86
C GLY A 58 -5.00 29.70 -1.35
N PHE A 59 -5.35 29.55 -0.07
CA PHE A 59 -6.39 30.34 0.58
C PHE A 59 -6.15 31.84 0.42
N VAL A 60 -4.92 32.30 0.67
CA VAL A 60 -4.58 33.72 0.57
C VAL A 60 -4.80 34.24 -0.84
N VAL A 61 -4.24 33.58 -1.85
CA VAL A 61 -4.24 34.09 -3.24
C VAL A 61 -5.52 33.78 -4.02
N LYS A 62 -6.41 32.91 -3.52
CA LYS A 62 -7.65 32.54 -4.21
C LYS A 62 -8.93 33.04 -3.54
N LYS A 63 -8.93 33.15 -2.22
CA LYS A 63 -10.15 33.48 -1.46
C LYS A 63 -9.97 34.70 -0.59
N PHE A 64 -8.90 34.74 0.21
CA PHE A 64 -8.72 35.85 1.13
C PHE A 64 -8.48 37.17 0.38
N ALA A 65 -7.52 37.18 -0.55
CA ALA A 65 -7.10 38.33 -1.34
C ALA A 65 -6.88 37.94 -2.82
N PRO A 66 -7.94 37.49 -3.54
CA PRO A 66 -7.83 36.97 -4.90
C PRO A 66 -7.19 37.94 -5.90
N GLN A 67 -7.36 39.24 -5.66
CA GLN A 67 -6.85 40.33 -6.48
C GLN A 67 -5.32 40.30 -6.58
N LEU A 68 -4.64 39.92 -5.49
CA LEU A 68 -3.18 39.77 -5.48
C LEU A 68 -2.73 38.56 -6.32
N GLY A 69 -3.47 37.45 -6.26
CA GLY A 69 -3.19 36.27 -7.07
C GLY A 69 -3.28 36.58 -8.57
N GLU A 70 -4.34 37.28 -8.97
CA GLU A 70 -4.54 37.71 -10.36
C GLU A 70 -3.49 38.72 -10.82
N LEU A 71 -3.11 39.68 -9.96
CA LEU A 71 -2.06 40.66 -10.29
C LEU A 71 -0.70 39.99 -10.47
N ILE A 72 -0.33 39.04 -9.59
CA ILE A 72 0.90 38.23 -9.73
C ILE A 72 0.85 37.47 -11.05
N ARG A 73 -0.24 36.73 -11.31
CA ARG A 73 -0.41 35.91 -12.52
C ARG A 73 -0.29 36.76 -13.79
N LYS A 74 -1.01 37.88 -13.86
CA LYS A 74 -0.98 38.80 -14.99
C LYS A 74 0.43 39.32 -15.26
N ARG A 75 1.11 39.83 -14.24
CA ARG A 75 2.44 40.44 -14.42
C ARG A 75 3.54 39.42 -14.77
N VAL A 76 3.45 38.19 -14.26
CA VAL A 76 4.35 37.11 -14.64
C VAL A 76 4.13 36.70 -16.10
N GLN A 77 2.88 36.65 -16.56
CA GLN A 77 2.55 36.36 -17.96
C GLN A 77 3.03 37.48 -18.89
N GLU A 78 2.89 38.74 -18.48
CA GLU A 78 3.38 39.92 -19.22
C GLU A 78 4.91 40.08 -19.17
N GLY A 79 5.62 39.31 -18.34
CA GLY A 79 7.07 39.44 -18.17
C GLY A 79 7.52 40.67 -17.38
N THR A 80 6.59 41.36 -16.72
CA THR A 80 6.90 42.54 -15.89
C THR A 80 7.21 42.16 -14.44
N LEU A 81 7.05 40.89 -14.06
CA LEU A 81 7.35 40.34 -12.75
C LEU A 81 7.96 38.94 -12.85
N LEU A 82 9.06 38.71 -12.14
CA LEU A 82 9.64 37.38 -11.92
C LEU A 82 8.98 36.71 -10.72
N TYR A 83 8.51 35.48 -10.88
CA TYR A 83 8.02 34.67 -9.78
C TYR A 83 9.01 33.58 -9.42
N MET A 84 9.30 33.47 -8.13
CA MET A 84 10.13 32.41 -7.57
C MET A 84 9.38 31.73 -6.43
N GLY A 85 9.19 30.42 -6.50
CA GLY A 85 8.44 29.65 -5.52
C GLY A 85 9.25 28.49 -4.95
N ARG A 86 9.43 28.44 -3.62
CA ARG A 86 10.00 27.27 -2.92
C ARG A 86 8.90 26.52 -2.18
N SER A 87 8.93 25.18 -2.22
CA SER A 87 8.00 24.36 -1.43
C SER A 87 6.54 24.76 -1.70
N ALA A 88 5.74 25.13 -0.70
CA ALA A 88 4.37 25.62 -0.86
C ALA A 88 4.22 26.73 -1.91
N GLY A 89 5.14 27.69 -1.96
CA GLY A 89 5.14 28.72 -3.01
C GLY A 89 5.25 28.11 -4.41
N GLY A 90 6.17 27.17 -4.61
CA GLY A 90 6.28 26.46 -5.89
C GLY A 90 5.01 25.69 -6.27
N MET A 91 4.37 25.04 -5.30
CA MET A 91 3.11 24.32 -5.51
C MET A 91 1.98 25.26 -5.95
N VAL A 92 1.78 26.37 -5.22
CA VAL A 92 0.72 27.34 -5.54
C VAL A 92 1.01 28.09 -6.84
N GLY A 93 2.28 28.25 -7.23
CA GLY A 93 2.66 28.73 -8.56
C GLY A 93 2.31 27.76 -9.71
N GLY A 94 2.19 26.47 -9.42
CA GLY A 94 1.78 25.44 -10.39
C GLY A 94 0.29 25.48 -10.74
N SER A 95 -0.15 24.51 -11.54
CA SER A 95 -1.57 24.32 -11.88
C SER A 95 -2.42 23.90 -10.69
N ASP A 96 -1.82 23.16 -9.76
CA ASP A 96 -2.52 22.56 -8.62
C ASP A 96 -1.56 22.29 -7.46
N PHE A 97 -2.04 22.54 -6.24
CA PHE A 97 -1.29 22.34 -5.00
C PHE A 97 -1.84 21.22 -4.11
N ALA A 98 -2.76 20.38 -4.60
CA ALA A 98 -3.29 19.22 -3.88
C ALA A 98 -2.22 18.18 -3.50
N LEU A 99 -1.11 18.14 -4.24
CA LEU A 99 -0.06 17.14 -4.09
C LEU A 99 0.89 17.45 -2.90
N THR A 100 0.33 17.66 -1.71
CA THR A 100 1.02 18.10 -0.48
C THR A 100 1.07 17.02 0.62
N TYR A 101 2.02 17.18 1.55
CA TYR A 101 2.13 16.37 2.79
C TYR A 101 1.19 16.85 3.90
N GLU A 102 0.74 18.11 3.83
CA GLU A 102 0.14 18.79 4.98
C GLU A 102 -1.23 18.20 5.32
N PRO A 103 -1.38 17.55 6.49
CA PRO A 103 -2.60 16.85 6.89
C PRO A 103 -3.66 17.82 7.45
N SER A 104 -3.83 18.97 6.80
CA SER A 104 -4.80 20.00 7.22
C SER A 104 -6.00 20.04 6.28
N PRO A 105 -6.72 18.92 6.04
CA PRO A 105 -7.86 18.89 5.13
C PRO A 105 -8.94 19.89 5.56
N ALA A 106 -8.98 20.26 6.84
CA ALA A 106 -9.85 21.31 7.35
C ALA A 106 -9.62 22.67 6.67
N LEU A 107 -8.41 23.05 6.29
CA LEU A 107 -8.19 24.32 5.58
C LEU A 107 -8.76 24.27 4.17
N THR A 108 -8.43 23.22 3.43
CA THR A 108 -8.86 23.06 2.04
C THR A 108 -10.36 22.83 1.94
N SER A 109 -10.95 22.00 2.79
CA SER A 109 -12.40 21.77 2.79
C SER A 109 -13.18 22.98 3.31
N SER A 110 -12.73 23.61 4.40
CA SER A 110 -13.50 24.68 5.06
C SER A 110 -13.30 26.05 4.41
N LEU A 111 -12.08 26.35 3.95
CA LEU A 111 -11.77 27.63 3.35
C LEU A 111 -11.85 27.57 1.84
N LEU A 112 -11.45 26.48 1.19
CA LEU A 112 -11.36 26.43 -0.27
C LEU A 112 -12.44 25.58 -0.94
N ASN A 113 -13.33 24.94 -0.19
CA ASN A 113 -14.30 23.97 -0.74
C ASN A 113 -13.63 22.93 -1.65
N GLU A 114 -12.48 22.41 -1.21
CA GLU A 114 -11.64 21.46 -1.97
C GLU A 114 -11.00 22.03 -3.25
N ASP A 115 -11.10 23.33 -3.53
CA ASP A 115 -10.50 23.93 -4.72
C ASP A 115 -9.00 24.17 -4.58
N THR A 116 -8.20 23.21 -5.05
CA THR A 116 -6.73 23.20 -5.00
C THR A 116 -6.02 23.77 -6.23
N ARG A 117 -6.76 24.33 -7.20
CA ARG A 117 -6.14 24.96 -8.39
C ARG A 117 -5.16 26.05 -7.97
N GLY A 118 -3.93 26.04 -8.48
CA GLY A 118 -2.94 27.08 -8.21
C GLY A 118 -3.11 28.33 -9.10
N LEU A 119 -2.05 29.12 -9.20
CA LEU A 119 -1.97 30.29 -10.09
C LEU A 119 -1.74 29.90 -11.56
N ALA A 120 -1.43 28.63 -11.83
CA ALA A 120 -1.16 28.10 -13.17
C ALA A 120 -0.06 28.88 -13.93
N LEU A 121 0.95 29.37 -13.21
CA LEU A 121 2.09 30.06 -13.83
C LEU A 121 2.88 29.10 -14.72
N ALA A 122 3.04 27.85 -14.26
CA ALA A 122 3.68 26.75 -14.99
C ALA A 122 2.72 25.98 -15.92
N GLY A 123 1.67 26.62 -16.43
CA GLY A 123 0.69 25.99 -17.31
C GLY A 123 -0.05 24.84 -16.63
N LYS A 124 0.05 23.62 -17.17
CA LYS A 124 -0.59 22.39 -16.65
C LYS A 124 0.32 21.60 -15.69
N CYS A 125 1.40 22.21 -15.19
CA CYS A 125 2.34 21.54 -14.31
C CYS A 125 1.95 21.68 -12.84
N ALA A 126 1.68 20.56 -12.16
CA ALA A 126 1.64 20.49 -10.70
C ALA A 126 3.04 20.21 -10.16
N LEU A 127 3.40 20.84 -9.05
CA LEU A 127 4.71 20.67 -8.45
C LEU A 127 4.62 19.83 -7.17
N ARG A 128 5.55 18.89 -7.02
CA ARG A 128 5.76 18.15 -5.77
C ARG A 128 7.17 18.44 -5.21
N PRO A 129 7.28 19.30 -4.18
CA PRO A 129 8.55 19.58 -3.51
C PRO A 129 8.93 18.49 -2.51
N HIS A 130 10.16 18.55 -2.00
CA HIS A 130 10.66 17.71 -0.90
C HIS A 130 10.75 16.21 -1.23
N ILE A 131 11.09 15.89 -2.46
CA ILE A 131 11.43 14.53 -2.85
C ILE A 131 12.82 14.20 -2.34
N LYS A 132 12.84 13.56 -1.17
CA LYS A 132 14.01 12.81 -0.69
C LYS A 132 13.96 11.35 -1.13
N ASN A 133 12.77 10.84 -1.50
CA ASN A 133 12.54 9.44 -1.81
C ASN A 133 11.86 9.20 -3.15
N HIS A 134 12.12 8.03 -3.75
CA HIS A 134 11.47 7.58 -4.97
C HIS A 134 9.98 7.25 -4.80
N LEU A 135 9.50 7.11 -3.56
CA LEU A 135 8.11 6.78 -3.26
C LEU A 135 7.12 7.86 -3.71
N TRP A 136 7.53 9.12 -3.86
CA TRP A 136 6.66 10.16 -4.42
C TRP A 136 6.43 10.01 -5.93
N ASP A 137 7.23 9.23 -6.64
CA ASP A 137 6.98 8.93 -8.06
C ASP A 137 5.61 8.27 -8.20
N ILE A 138 5.28 7.36 -7.28
CA ILE A 138 4.02 6.62 -7.24
C ILE A 138 2.83 7.57 -7.15
N THR A 139 2.77 8.36 -6.07
CA THR A 139 1.66 9.28 -5.83
C THR A 139 1.57 10.36 -6.92
N SER A 140 2.71 10.80 -7.44
CA SER A 140 2.78 11.81 -8.50
C SER A 140 2.28 11.28 -9.84
N LYS A 141 2.58 10.02 -10.19
CA LYS A 141 2.03 9.36 -11.39
C LYS A 141 0.52 9.18 -11.31
N ILE A 142 0.01 8.74 -10.16
CA ILE A 142 -1.45 8.65 -9.92
C ILE A 142 -2.07 10.01 -10.16
N TYR A 143 -1.52 11.04 -9.51
CA TYR A 143 -2.04 12.39 -9.59
C TYR A 143 -2.02 12.93 -11.02
N ALA A 144 -0.92 12.75 -11.75
CA ALA A 144 -0.79 13.13 -13.16
C ALA A 144 -1.86 12.47 -14.03
N LYS A 145 -2.08 11.16 -13.87
CA LYS A 145 -3.08 10.40 -14.62
C LYS A 145 -4.52 10.83 -14.27
N ALA A 146 -4.81 10.99 -12.99
CA ALA A 146 -6.14 11.37 -12.50
C ALA A 146 -6.56 12.76 -12.99
N THR A 147 -5.63 13.70 -12.99
CA THR A 147 -5.91 15.11 -13.29
C THR A 147 -5.59 15.51 -14.73
N GLY A 148 -4.90 14.65 -15.49
CA GLY A 148 -4.35 14.99 -16.81
C GLY A 148 -3.23 16.04 -16.75
N GLN A 149 -2.67 16.31 -15.56
CA GLN A 149 -1.61 17.29 -15.36
C GLN A 149 -0.22 16.67 -15.52
N THR A 150 0.76 17.51 -15.85
CA THR A 150 2.17 17.12 -15.78
C THR A 150 2.63 17.30 -14.34
N VAL A 151 3.24 16.28 -13.73
CA VAL A 151 3.78 16.44 -12.37
C VAL A 151 5.29 16.63 -12.43
N VAL A 152 5.74 17.77 -11.89
CA VAL A 152 7.13 18.14 -11.77
C VAL A 152 7.61 17.87 -10.36
N LEU A 153 8.59 16.99 -10.28
CA LEU A 153 9.23 16.53 -9.06
C LEU A 153 10.41 17.46 -8.73
N ALA A 154 10.34 18.15 -7.58
CA ALA A 154 11.35 19.10 -7.11
C ALA A 154 12.08 18.65 -5.82
N ALA A 155 13.39 18.42 -5.90
CA ALA A 155 14.24 18.04 -4.78
C ALA A 155 14.42 19.17 -3.75
N ASN A 156 14.96 18.86 -2.56
CA ASN A 156 15.37 19.93 -1.65
C ASN A 156 16.51 20.73 -2.28
N GLY A 157 16.47 22.04 -2.09
CA GLY A 157 17.38 22.97 -2.76
C GLY A 157 16.88 23.43 -4.14
N GLU A 158 15.77 22.87 -4.65
CA GLU A 158 15.13 23.29 -5.89
C GLU A 158 13.88 24.15 -5.66
N GLY A 159 13.51 24.95 -6.66
CA GLY A 159 12.32 25.80 -6.66
C GLY A 159 11.83 26.14 -8.06
N LEU A 160 10.58 26.58 -8.15
CA LEU A 160 9.96 27.09 -9.37
C LEU A 160 10.48 28.49 -9.67
N PHE A 161 10.82 28.75 -10.92
CA PHE A 161 11.08 30.08 -11.45
C PHE A 161 10.19 30.30 -12.67
N CYS A 162 9.52 31.45 -12.76
CA CYS A 162 8.67 31.80 -13.89
C CYS A 162 8.92 33.25 -14.35
N ASN A 163 9.01 33.44 -15.66
CA ASN A 163 9.14 34.72 -16.33
C ASN A 163 8.50 34.66 -17.71
N GLN A 164 7.77 35.70 -18.13
CA GLN A 164 7.16 35.80 -19.48
C GLN A 164 6.30 34.57 -19.83
N GLY A 165 5.55 34.06 -18.87
CA GLY A 165 4.75 32.84 -19.02
C GLY A 165 5.56 31.54 -19.23
N CYS A 166 6.89 31.60 -19.21
CA CYS A 166 7.78 30.44 -19.24
C CYS A 166 8.21 30.10 -17.81
N CYS A 167 8.25 28.82 -17.47
CA CYS A 167 8.68 28.35 -16.16
C CYS A 167 9.74 27.26 -16.26
N GLY A 168 10.62 27.22 -15.27
CA GLY A 168 11.62 26.19 -15.10
C GLY A 168 11.89 25.90 -13.63
N MET A 169 12.66 24.84 -13.38
CA MET A 169 13.16 24.52 -12.04
C MET A 169 14.57 25.07 -11.88
N THR A 170 14.85 25.75 -10.77
CA THR A 170 16.17 26.30 -10.42
C THR A 170 16.64 25.76 -9.07
N GLY A 171 17.95 25.79 -8.83
CA GLY A 171 18.58 25.38 -7.56
C GLY A 171 19.58 24.22 -7.66
N THR A 172 20.11 23.79 -6.51
CA THR A 172 21.07 22.69 -6.40
C THR A 172 20.35 21.42 -5.97
N THR A 173 20.36 20.40 -6.82
CA THR A 173 19.71 19.11 -6.55
C THR A 173 20.51 18.32 -5.51
N GLU A 174 19.93 18.10 -4.32
CA GLU A 174 20.35 16.96 -3.50
C GLU A 174 19.88 15.68 -4.21
N LYS A 175 20.81 14.76 -4.52
CA LYS A 175 20.43 13.47 -5.14
C LYS A 175 19.42 12.75 -4.24
N THR A 176 18.31 12.30 -4.83
CA THR A 176 17.40 11.36 -4.17
C THR A 176 18.16 10.12 -3.72
N ASP A 177 17.91 9.68 -2.49
CA ASP A 177 18.50 8.46 -1.94
C ASP A 177 17.93 7.22 -2.67
N PRO A 178 18.77 6.45 -3.40
CA PRO A 178 18.32 5.25 -4.11
C PRO A 178 17.70 4.20 -3.18
N ASP A 179 18.12 4.15 -1.91
CA ASP A 179 17.68 3.15 -0.93
C ASP A 179 16.35 3.52 -0.25
N SER A 180 15.80 4.68 -0.57
CA SER A 180 14.59 5.22 0.07
C SER A 180 13.30 4.43 -0.20
N ILE A 181 13.32 3.45 -1.11
CA ILE A 181 12.22 2.53 -1.40
C ILE A 181 12.13 1.41 -0.34
N LYS A 182 13.22 1.11 0.36
CA LYS A 182 13.28 0.02 1.37
C LYS A 182 12.32 0.19 2.55
N ASN A 183 11.72 1.37 2.73
CA ASN A 183 10.73 1.69 3.77
C ASN A 183 9.34 2.05 3.19
N ALA A 184 8.88 1.33 2.16
CA ALA A 184 7.62 1.61 1.46
C ALA A 184 6.37 1.63 2.38
N GLY A 185 6.39 0.90 3.50
CA GLY A 185 5.28 0.79 4.46
C GLY A 185 4.81 2.12 5.08
N TYR A 186 5.72 3.06 5.35
CA TYR A 186 5.36 4.41 5.86
C TYR A 186 4.54 5.25 4.87
N SER A 187 4.55 4.88 3.59
CA SER A 187 3.99 5.70 2.50
C SER A 187 2.66 5.17 1.97
N ALA A 188 2.25 3.97 2.36
CA ALA A 188 1.05 3.32 1.85
C ALA A 188 -0.24 4.08 2.21
N SER A 189 -0.37 4.53 3.47
CA SER A 189 -1.45 5.43 3.90
C SER A 189 -1.44 6.81 3.19
N ARG A 190 -0.29 7.22 2.63
CA ARG A 190 -0.12 8.50 1.93
C ARG A 190 -0.58 8.39 0.47
N ILE A 191 -0.28 7.27 -0.17
CA ILE A 191 -0.78 6.92 -1.52
C ILE A 191 -2.31 6.87 -1.50
N GLN A 192 -2.90 6.25 -0.47
CA GLN A 192 -4.36 6.15 -0.31
C GLN A 192 -5.02 7.54 -0.17
N LYS A 193 -4.46 8.44 0.64
CA LYS A 193 -5.02 9.80 0.82
C LYS A 193 -4.93 10.65 -0.44
N ALA A 194 -3.82 10.55 -1.17
CA ALA A 194 -3.66 11.26 -2.43
C ALA A 194 -4.57 10.72 -3.52
N TYR A 195 -4.82 9.40 -3.54
CA TYR A 195 -5.85 8.79 -4.38
C TYR A 195 -7.25 9.33 -4.05
N GLN A 196 -7.64 9.29 -2.78
CA GLN A 196 -8.94 9.81 -2.32
C GLN A 196 -9.13 11.28 -2.70
N ALA A 197 -8.08 12.09 -2.58
CA ALA A 197 -8.11 13.50 -2.98
C ALA A 197 -8.18 13.68 -4.51
N ALA A 198 -7.45 12.88 -5.29
CA ALA A 198 -7.44 12.99 -6.75
C ALA A 198 -8.79 12.61 -7.38
N TYR A 199 -9.61 11.81 -6.70
CA TYR A 199 -10.90 11.32 -7.20
C TYR A 199 -12.11 11.81 -6.37
N SER A 200 -11.95 12.79 -5.47
CA SER A 200 -13.07 13.28 -4.63
C SER A 200 -14.20 13.96 -5.42
N GLY A 201 -14.00 14.25 -6.71
CA GLY A 201 -14.98 14.90 -7.58
C GLY A 201 -15.06 14.36 -9.02
N ALA A 202 -14.43 13.22 -9.33
CA ALA A 202 -14.46 12.60 -10.66
C ALA A 202 -15.02 11.17 -10.57
N SER A 203 -15.69 10.71 -11.63
CA SER A 203 -15.99 9.27 -11.77
C SER A 203 -14.66 8.52 -11.82
N GLU A 204 -14.43 7.59 -10.88
CA GLU A 204 -13.24 6.75 -10.89
C GLU A 204 -13.03 6.16 -12.30
N PRO A 205 -11.82 6.25 -12.88
CA PRO A 205 -11.56 5.66 -14.17
C PRO A 205 -11.85 4.16 -14.09
N THR A 206 -12.69 3.68 -15.00
CA THR A 206 -13.18 2.30 -14.97
C THR A 206 -12.08 1.28 -15.22
N LYS A 207 -10.91 1.68 -15.77
CA LYS A 207 -9.72 0.84 -15.99
C LYS A 207 -8.44 1.68 -15.94
N PHE A 208 -7.37 1.17 -15.33
CA PHE A 208 -6.03 1.77 -15.40
C PHE A 208 -5.12 1.14 -16.47
N TYR A 209 -5.54 0.05 -17.10
CA TYR A 209 -4.86 -0.59 -18.23
C TYR A 209 -5.67 -0.53 -19.52
N ASP A 210 -4.97 -0.37 -20.63
CA ASP A 210 -5.60 -0.42 -21.95
C ASP A 210 -5.97 -1.86 -22.36
N LYS A 211 -5.27 -2.88 -21.86
CA LYS A 211 -5.56 -4.31 -22.11
C LYS A 211 -5.04 -5.22 -20.98
N ALA A 212 -5.92 -6.03 -20.39
CA ALA A 212 -5.49 -7.27 -19.73
C ALA A 212 -4.92 -8.19 -20.81
N GLN A 213 -3.61 -8.36 -20.83
CA GLN A 213 -2.99 -9.42 -21.64
C GLN A 213 -2.68 -10.58 -20.71
N ALA A 214 -3.10 -11.78 -21.11
CA ALA A 214 -2.57 -13.03 -20.59
C ALA A 214 -1.09 -13.12 -21.01
N ALA A 215 -0.23 -12.39 -20.31
CA ALA A 215 1.20 -12.45 -20.54
C ALA A 215 1.77 -13.62 -19.72
N GLU A 216 2.71 -14.34 -20.31
CA GLU A 216 3.54 -15.31 -19.59
C GLU A 216 4.20 -14.60 -18.40
N ALA A 217 3.90 -15.06 -17.18
CA ALA A 217 4.48 -14.50 -15.98
C ALA A 217 5.99 -14.77 -15.96
N LYS A 218 6.82 -13.72 -16.04
CA LYS A 218 8.29 -13.84 -16.07
C LYS A 218 8.86 -13.91 -14.64
N CYS A 219 8.37 -14.87 -13.87
CA CYS A 219 8.77 -15.04 -12.48
C CYS A 219 10.20 -15.54 -12.27
N GLY A 220 11.01 -15.64 -13.32
CA GLY A 220 12.31 -16.31 -13.28
C GLY A 220 12.17 -17.83 -13.17
N GLU A 221 13.31 -18.50 -13.05
CA GLU A 221 13.34 -19.95 -12.85
C GLU A 221 13.06 -20.30 -11.39
N THR A 222 12.25 -21.33 -11.16
CA THR A 222 11.99 -21.88 -9.81
C THR A 222 12.55 -23.29 -9.70
N SER A 223 13.24 -23.60 -8.61
CA SER A 223 13.74 -24.95 -8.35
C SER A 223 12.69 -25.90 -7.75
N GLY A 224 11.63 -25.35 -7.14
CA GLY A 224 10.58 -26.12 -6.47
C GLY A 224 9.30 -26.31 -7.29
N LYS A 225 8.42 -27.16 -6.76
CA LYS A 225 7.06 -27.39 -7.26
C LYS A 225 6.04 -26.62 -6.43
N VAL A 226 5.39 -25.63 -7.03
CA VAL A 226 4.54 -24.68 -6.33
C VAL A 226 3.23 -24.49 -7.08
N VAL A 227 2.11 -24.52 -6.36
CA VAL A 227 0.80 -24.06 -6.84
C VAL A 227 0.32 -22.95 -5.93
N LEU A 228 0.07 -21.77 -6.47
CA LEU A 228 -0.48 -20.63 -5.75
C LEU A 228 -1.85 -20.31 -6.35
N THR A 229 -2.89 -20.27 -5.54
CA THR A 229 -4.29 -20.08 -5.99
C THR A 229 -4.88 -18.80 -5.43
N SER A 230 -5.94 -18.28 -6.07
CA SER A 230 -6.70 -17.13 -5.55
C SER A 230 -7.32 -17.46 -4.17
N ASN A 231 -8.34 -18.32 -4.09
CA ASN A 231 -9.05 -18.60 -2.84
C ASN A 231 -8.99 -20.09 -2.41
N GLY A 232 -8.71 -21.01 -3.34
CA GLY A 232 -8.83 -22.44 -3.10
C GLY A 232 -8.58 -23.32 -4.33
N LEU A 233 -8.77 -24.62 -4.15
CA LEU A 233 -8.74 -25.65 -5.19
C LEU A 233 -10.15 -25.97 -5.74
N GLU A 234 -11.08 -25.03 -5.71
CA GLU A 234 -12.47 -25.27 -6.12
C GLU A 234 -12.62 -25.39 -7.64
N SER A 235 -11.72 -24.77 -8.42
CA SER A 235 -11.76 -24.82 -9.87
C SER A 235 -11.07 -26.08 -10.41
N ALA A 236 -11.59 -26.62 -11.51
CA ALA A 236 -10.98 -27.74 -12.21
C ALA A 236 -9.54 -27.43 -12.69
N ALA A 237 -9.26 -26.17 -13.05
CA ALA A 237 -7.94 -25.74 -13.47
C ALA A 237 -6.89 -25.79 -12.33
N SER A 238 -7.26 -25.30 -11.15
CA SER A 238 -6.40 -25.36 -9.95
C SER A 238 -6.19 -26.82 -9.49
N GLN A 239 -7.23 -27.64 -9.55
CA GLN A 239 -7.16 -29.08 -9.25
C GLN A 239 -6.22 -29.81 -10.21
N GLN A 240 -6.40 -29.62 -11.52
CA GLN A 240 -5.58 -30.26 -12.54
C GLN A 240 -4.11 -29.82 -12.43
N ALA A 241 -3.86 -28.54 -12.18
CA ALA A 241 -2.52 -28.02 -11.93
C ALA A 241 -1.83 -28.73 -10.75
N PHE A 242 -2.54 -28.84 -9.62
CA PHE A 242 -2.04 -29.51 -8.43
C PHE A 242 -1.74 -31.00 -8.67
N VAL A 243 -2.68 -31.74 -9.26
CA VAL A 243 -2.51 -33.17 -9.58
C VAL A 243 -1.33 -33.39 -10.53
N THR A 244 -1.15 -32.51 -11.52
CA THR A 244 -0.05 -32.59 -12.49
C THR A 244 1.31 -32.42 -11.83
N LEU A 245 1.44 -31.53 -10.85
CA LEU A 245 2.71 -31.34 -10.12
C LEU A 245 3.00 -32.48 -9.13
N LEU A 246 1.96 -33.02 -8.50
CA LEU A 246 2.08 -34.05 -7.48
C LEU A 246 2.79 -35.30 -8.01
N LYS A 247 2.47 -35.75 -9.23
CA LYS A 247 3.02 -36.96 -9.87
C LYS A 247 2.94 -38.22 -8.98
N LYS A 248 2.02 -38.24 -8.02
CA LYS A 248 1.72 -39.35 -7.11
C LYS A 248 0.21 -39.52 -7.02
N ASP A 249 -0.22 -40.71 -6.64
CA ASP A 249 -1.61 -40.98 -6.28
C ASP A 249 -1.99 -40.15 -5.03
N PRO A 250 -2.97 -39.22 -5.13
CA PRO A 250 -3.40 -38.40 -3.99
C PRO A 250 -3.78 -39.20 -2.74
N SER A 251 -4.26 -40.44 -2.88
CA SER A 251 -4.63 -41.29 -1.74
C SER A 251 -3.44 -41.73 -0.88
N THR A 252 -2.22 -41.61 -1.41
CA THR A 252 -0.98 -42.06 -0.76
C THR A 252 -0.14 -40.93 -0.16
N VAL A 253 -0.51 -39.67 -0.42
CA VAL A 253 0.33 -38.53 -0.03
C VAL A 253 0.11 -38.12 1.41
N LYS A 254 1.20 -37.74 2.08
CA LYS A 254 1.19 -37.10 3.40
C LYS A 254 1.11 -35.59 3.23
N VAL A 255 0.10 -34.98 3.81
CA VAL A 255 -0.12 -33.54 3.73
C VAL A 255 0.13 -32.92 5.09
N VAL A 256 0.87 -31.81 5.11
CA VAL A 256 0.95 -30.92 6.27
C VAL A 256 0.25 -29.62 5.92
N SER A 257 -0.82 -29.28 6.65
CA SER A 257 -1.46 -27.96 6.58
C SER A 257 -0.86 -27.04 7.63
N LEU A 258 -0.42 -25.87 7.18
CA LEU A 258 0.12 -24.79 8.00
C LEU A 258 -1.00 -23.78 8.28
N ASP A 259 -1.50 -23.79 9.52
CA ASP A 259 -2.74 -23.12 9.91
C ASP A 259 -2.50 -21.71 10.51
N ASP A 260 -1.27 -21.20 10.45
CA ASP A 260 -0.92 -19.86 10.95
C ASP A 260 -1.47 -18.71 10.07
N GLY A 261 -2.25 -19.01 9.03
CA GLY A 261 -2.91 -18.00 8.20
C GLY A 261 -4.09 -17.30 8.90
N ALA A 262 -4.61 -17.86 9.99
CA ALA A 262 -5.77 -17.31 10.68
C ALA A 262 -5.66 -15.80 11.05
N TYR A 263 -6.68 -15.02 10.67
CA TYR A 263 -7.07 -13.69 11.17
C TYR A 263 -7.47 -13.68 12.65
N LEU A 264 -7.63 -12.51 13.29
CA LEU A 264 -8.23 -12.32 14.63
C LEU A 264 -9.80 -12.23 14.61
N SER A 265 -10.63 -13.21 15.03
CA SER A 265 -12.09 -13.01 15.28
C SER A 265 -12.77 -13.74 16.45
N LYS A 266 -13.94 -13.16 16.79
CA LYS A 266 -14.80 -13.43 17.93
C LYS A 266 -15.32 -14.87 18.03
N GLY A 267 -15.70 -15.48 16.90
CA GLY A 267 -16.22 -16.85 16.84
C GLY A 267 -15.22 -17.92 17.29
N PHE A 268 -13.94 -17.58 17.47
CA PHE A 268 -12.91 -18.48 17.98
C PHE A 268 -13.07 -18.86 19.46
N TRP A 269 -13.72 -18.04 20.30
CA TRP A 269 -13.87 -18.31 21.75
C TRP A 269 -15.22 -17.93 22.37
N ASP A 270 -16.08 -17.17 21.69
CA ASP A 270 -17.39 -16.79 22.22
C ASP A 270 -18.45 -17.82 21.83
N ALA A 271 -18.83 -18.71 22.75
CA ALA A 271 -19.84 -19.75 22.53
C ALA A 271 -21.25 -19.21 22.22
N THR A 272 -21.48 -17.91 22.38
CA THR A 272 -22.73 -17.24 22.02
C THR A 272 -22.71 -16.67 20.60
N ASP A 273 -21.55 -16.65 19.95
CA ASP A 273 -21.39 -16.21 18.56
C ASP A 273 -21.88 -17.31 17.59
N ALA A 274 -22.65 -16.92 16.56
CA ALA A 274 -23.24 -17.86 15.61
C ALA A 274 -22.17 -18.64 14.80
N GLU A 275 -20.96 -18.11 14.70
CA GLU A 275 -19.85 -18.74 14.00
C GLU A 275 -19.09 -19.76 14.86
N PHE A 276 -19.32 -19.80 16.19
CA PHE A 276 -18.58 -20.63 17.14
C PHE A 276 -18.70 -22.14 16.90
N ALA A 277 -19.86 -22.61 16.42
CA ALA A 277 -20.13 -24.05 16.25
C ALA A 277 -20.02 -24.54 14.80
N LYS A 278 -19.48 -23.73 13.86
CA LYS A 278 -19.37 -24.16 12.46
C LYS A 278 -18.31 -25.25 12.28
N VAL A 279 -18.70 -26.32 11.58
CA VAL A 279 -17.91 -27.54 11.33
C VAL A 279 -16.61 -27.28 10.54
N GLY A 280 -16.46 -26.11 9.90
CA GLY A 280 -15.24 -25.69 9.18
C GLY A 280 -14.45 -24.56 9.84
N GLY A 281 -14.81 -24.14 11.06
CA GLY A 281 -14.05 -23.16 11.84
C GLY A 281 -13.11 -23.85 12.83
N VAL A 282 -11.85 -23.43 12.89
CA VAL A 282 -10.92 -23.82 13.97
C VAL A 282 -11.39 -23.11 15.25
N ASN A 283 -11.87 -23.87 16.23
CA ASN A 283 -12.29 -23.41 17.56
C ASN A 283 -11.75 -24.36 18.66
N TYR A 284 -12.03 -24.07 19.93
CA TYR A 284 -11.60 -24.89 21.08
C TYR A 284 -12.09 -26.36 21.05
N LEU A 285 -13.18 -26.68 20.33
CA LEU A 285 -13.68 -28.06 20.20
C LEU A 285 -12.85 -28.87 19.20
N THR A 286 -12.35 -28.24 18.13
CA THR A 286 -11.57 -28.92 17.09
C THR A 286 -10.11 -29.22 17.49
N LEU A 287 -9.54 -28.51 18.48
CA LEU A 287 -8.14 -28.67 18.92
C LEU A 287 -7.94 -29.59 20.15
N GLN A 288 -9.00 -30.27 20.63
CA GLN A 288 -8.96 -31.27 21.73
C GLN A 288 -8.09 -30.92 22.95
N THR A 289 -7.99 -29.64 23.32
CA THR A 289 -7.18 -29.19 24.47
C THR A 289 -8.07 -28.66 25.60
N PRO A 290 -7.91 -29.14 26.85
CA PRO A 290 -8.84 -28.89 27.96
C PRO A 290 -8.52 -27.57 28.66
N THR A 291 -8.83 -26.43 28.03
CA THR A 291 -8.81 -25.14 28.74
C THR A 291 -10.24 -24.68 29.01
N ALA A 292 -10.58 -24.49 30.29
CA ALA A 292 -11.94 -24.14 30.69
C ALA A 292 -12.32 -22.72 30.19
N PRO A 293 -13.51 -22.52 29.58
CA PRO A 293 -13.95 -21.24 29.01
C PRO A 293 -13.88 -20.04 29.97
N SER A 294 -14.05 -20.26 31.26
CA SER A 294 -13.99 -19.21 32.30
C SER A 294 -12.61 -18.59 32.46
N MET A 295 -11.53 -19.39 32.36
CA MET A 295 -10.15 -18.88 32.44
C MET A 295 -9.79 -18.02 31.23
N VAL A 296 -10.36 -18.32 30.05
CA VAL A 296 -10.18 -17.54 28.83
C VAL A 296 -10.87 -16.19 28.96
N GLN A 297 -12.10 -16.14 29.50
CA GLN A 297 -12.88 -14.90 29.66
C GLN A 297 -12.23 -13.90 30.64
N GLU A 298 -11.64 -14.41 31.73
CA GLU A 298 -10.98 -13.60 32.76
C GLU A 298 -9.63 -13.04 32.29
N ALA A 299 -8.84 -13.84 31.55
CA ALA A 299 -7.56 -13.41 30.99
C ALA A 299 -7.70 -12.48 29.76
N THR A 300 -8.86 -12.47 29.10
CA THR A 300 -9.08 -11.74 27.84
C THR A 300 -9.74 -10.38 28.03
N GLN A 301 -10.28 -10.03 29.19
CA GLN A 301 -11.11 -8.82 29.38
C GLN A 301 -12.13 -8.60 28.23
N GLY A 302 -12.66 -9.69 27.64
CA GLY A 302 -13.55 -9.62 26.47
C GLY A 302 -12.87 -9.58 25.10
N PHE A 303 -11.61 -10.00 24.99
CA PHE A 303 -10.84 -10.09 23.74
C PHE A 303 -11.27 -11.25 22.82
N GLN A 304 -11.69 -10.86 21.60
CA GLN A 304 -12.25 -11.52 20.41
C GLN A 304 -11.32 -12.37 19.47
N GLY A 305 -10.34 -13.18 19.92
CA GLY A 305 -9.80 -14.40 19.22
C GLY A 305 -9.24 -14.31 17.78
N LEU A 306 -8.85 -15.46 17.14
CA LEU A 306 -8.41 -15.66 15.72
C LEU A 306 -9.43 -16.39 14.79
N VAL A 307 -10.03 -15.76 13.75
CA VAL A 307 -10.66 -16.46 12.60
C VAL A 307 -9.57 -17.17 11.81
N PRO A 308 -9.65 -18.46 11.53
CA PRO A 308 -9.09 -18.96 10.27
C PRO A 308 -9.62 -18.10 9.12
N GLY A 309 -8.76 -17.68 8.18
CA GLY A 309 -9.28 -17.44 6.82
C GLY A 309 -10.10 -18.67 6.46
N SER A 310 -11.33 -18.48 5.96
CA SER A 310 -12.35 -19.52 5.81
C SER A 310 -11.75 -20.91 5.61
N GLY A 311 -11.70 -21.73 6.67
CA GLY A 311 -11.04 -23.04 6.68
C GLY A 311 -11.72 -24.10 5.80
N SER A 312 -12.59 -23.67 4.89
CA SER A 312 -13.46 -24.55 4.10
C SER A 312 -12.90 -24.98 2.75
N THR A 313 -11.71 -24.58 2.29
CA THR A 313 -11.34 -24.81 0.87
C THR A 313 -10.16 -25.75 0.63
N ALA A 314 -9.19 -25.91 1.55
CA ALA A 314 -8.07 -26.82 1.32
C ALA A 314 -8.46 -28.28 1.48
N ASP A 315 -8.84 -28.68 2.70
CA ASP A 315 -9.07 -30.08 3.06
C ASP A 315 -10.22 -30.69 2.26
N THR A 316 -11.35 -29.98 2.16
CA THR A 316 -12.50 -30.43 1.35
C THR A 316 -12.10 -30.65 -0.11
N SER A 317 -11.28 -29.75 -0.68
CA SER A 317 -10.82 -29.90 -2.06
C SER A 317 -9.80 -31.02 -2.20
N LEU A 318 -8.88 -31.17 -1.25
CA LEU A 318 -7.91 -32.27 -1.24
C LEU A 318 -8.60 -33.63 -1.10
N GLN A 319 -9.62 -33.72 -0.25
CA GLN A 319 -10.46 -34.93 -0.12
C GLN A 319 -11.22 -35.24 -1.41
N THR A 320 -11.73 -34.21 -2.10
CA THR A 320 -12.35 -34.37 -3.44
C THR A 320 -11.35 -34.90 -4.47
N LEU A 321 -10.06 -34.59 -4.31
CA LEU A 321 -8.97 -35.12 -5.12
C LEU A 321 -8.49 -36.51 -4.66
N GLY A 322 -9.10 -37.09 -3.62
CA GLY A 322 -8.78 -38.43 -3.12
C GLY A 322 -7.73 -38.48 -2.01
N VAL A 323 -7.30 -37.33 -1.46
CA VAL A 323 -6.43 -37.31 -0.27
C VAL A 323 -7.20 -37.81 0.95
N SER A 324 -6.63 -38.76 1.68
CA SER A 324 -7.26 -39.27 2.90
C SER A 324 -7.29 -38.18 3.98
N PRO A 325 -8.43 -37.95 4.67
CA PRO A 325 -8.48 -37.02 5.80
C PRO A 325 -7.44 -37.35 6.89
N THR A 326 -7.15 -38.64 7.07
CA THR A 326 -6.17 -39.10 8.07
C THR A 326 -4.71 -38.90 7.67
N SER A 327 -4.43 -38.54 6.40
CA SER A 327 -3.08 -38.21 5.95
C SER A 327 -2.78 -36.71 5.99
N ILE A 328 -3.77 -35.88 6.41
CA ILE A 328 -3.63 -34.44 6.60
C ILE A 328 -3.27 -34.17 8.07
N SER A 329 -2.09 -33.61 8.30
CA SER A 329 -1.61 -33.19 9.62
C SER A 329 -1.63 -31.66 9.72
N HIS A 330 -2.32 -31.14 10.72
CA HIS A 330 -2.46 -29.71 10.94
C HIS A 330 -1.42 -29.18 11.92
N ILE A 331 -0.69 -28.15 11.54
CA ILE A 331 0.35 -27.52 12.33
C ILE A 331 0.14 -26.00 12.35
N SER A 332 0.10 -25.41 13.53
CA SER A 332 0.29 -23.97 13.72
C SER A 332 1.54 -23.77 14.58
N ALA A 333 2.55 -23.13 14.00
CA ALA A 333 3.80 -22.83 14.67
C ALA A 333 3.59 -21.81 15.80
N PHE A 334 2.78 -20.79 15.55
CA PHE A 334 2.49 -19.78 16.56
C PHE A 334 1.65 -20.36 17.69
N ASP A 335 0.60 -21.14 17.39
CA ASP A 335 -0.23 -21.73 18.45
C ASP A 335 0.55 -22.72 19.32
N ARG A 336 1.37 -23.59 18.72
CA ARG A 336 2.09 -24.61 19.47
C ARG A 336 3.32 -24.08 20.22
N CYS A 337 4.02 -23.10 19.66
CA CYS A 337 5.31 -22.65 20.20
C CYS A 337 5.28 -21.29 20.89
N ALA A 338 4.19 -20.51 20.78
CA ALA A 338 4.09 -19.24 21.50
C ALA A 338 3.63 -19.44 22.94
N SER A 339 4.28 -18.72 23.86
CA SER A 339 3.80 -18.60 25.24
C SER A 339 2.47 -17.85 25.29
N GLN A 340 1.76 -17.97 26.41
CA GLN A 340 0.52 -17.24 26.62
C GLN A 340 0.73 -15.72 26.53
N GLU A 341 1.83 -15.22 27.08
CA GLU A 341 2.19 -13.80 27.05
C GLU A 341 2.47 -13.31 25.63
N GLN A 342 3.10 -14.14 24.79
CA GLN A 342 3.36 -13.81 23.37
C GLN A 342 2.05 -13.74 22.58
N LYS A 343 1.13 -14.68 22.78
CA LYS A 343 -0.20 -14.66 22.16
C LYS A 343 -0.99 -13.41 22.57
N GLN A 344 -0.96 -13.04 23.86
CA GLN A 344 -1.57 -11.81 24.37
C GLN A 344 -0.91 -10.54 23.79
N ALA A 345 0.41 -10.53 23.64
CA ALA A 345 1.13 -9.39 23.10
C ALA A 345 0.87 -9.18 21.60
N LEU A 346 0.81 -10.25 20.80
CA LEU A 346 0.41 -10.18 19.39
C LEU A 346 -1.00 -9.61 19.26
N PHE A 347 -1.91 -10.08 20.11
CA PHE A 347 -3.26 -9.54 20.12
C PHE A 347 -3.29 -8.04 20.43
N ALA A 348 -2.62 -7.60 21.50
CA ALA A 348 -2.59 -6.19 21.89
C ALA A 348 -2.00 -5.33 20.77
N LEU A 349 -1.04 -5.86 20.02
CA LEU A 349 -0.54 -5.22 18.82
C LEU A 349 -1.63 -5.08 17.76
N GLU A 350 -2.28 -6.16 17.34
CA GLU A 350 -3.24 -6.12 16.24
C GLU A 350 -4.50 -5.30 16.57
N SER A 351 -5.04 -5.43 17.78
CA SER A 351 -6.25 -4.72 18.19
C SER A 351 -5.99 -3.29 18.62
N GLN A 352 -5.01 -3.06 19.48
CA GLN A 352 -4.80 -1.78 20.16
C GLN A 352 -3.60 -1.01 19.60
N GLY A 353 -2.75 -1.65 18.79
CA GLY A 353 -1.49 -1.04 18.34
C GLY A 353 -0.44 -0.91 19.43
N VAL A 354 -0.58 -1.67 20.51
CA VAL A 354 0.38 -1.70 21.60
C VAL A 354 1.54 -2.63 21.21
N PRO A 355 2.78 -2.15 21.11
CA PRO A 355 3.91 -3.01 20.78
C PRO A 355 4.14 -4.09 21.85
N PRO A 356 4.51 -5.33 21.45
CA PRO A 356 4.84 -6.38 22.39
C PRO A 356 5.97 -5.98 23.34
N LYS A 357 5.81 -6.31 24.62
CA LYS A 357 6.83 -6.12 25.67
C LYS A 357 7.59 -7.42 25.99
N VAL A 358 7.20 -8.52 25.36
CA VAL A 358 7.86 -9.82 25.46
C VAL A 358 8.61 -10.11 24.15
N PRO A 359 9.72 -10.88 24.20
CA PRO A 359 10.37 -11.35 22.98
C PRO A 359 9.38 -12.15 22.13
N MET A 360 9.38 -11.91 20.81
CA MET A 360 8.46 -12.53 19.85
C MET A 360 9.21 -13.58 19.02
N GLU A 361 9.84 -14.52 19.71
CA GLU A 361 10.63 -15.63 19.17
C GLU A 361 10.11 -16.96 19.74
N ALA A 362 10.04 -17.99 18.92
CA ALA A 362 9.56 -19.30 19.31
C ALA A 362 10.59 -20.07 20.15
N ASP A 363 10.11 -20.95 21.03
CA ASP A 363 10.99 -21.92 21.68
C ASP A 363 11.65 -22.85 20.65
N ALA A 364 12.99 -22.88 20.63
CA ALA A 364 13.76 -23.63 19.64
C ALA A 364 13.48 -25.14 19.69
N ASN A 365 13.21 -25.69 20.87
CA ASN A 365 12.90 -27.12 21.01
C ASN A 365 11.52 -27.44 20.42
N CYS A 366 10.54 -26.56 20.61
CA CYS A 366 9.24 -26.65 19.98
C CYS A 366 9.35 -26.59 18.45
N VAL A 367 10.06 -25.60 17.91
CA VAL A 367 10.25 -25.44 16.45
C VAL A 367 10.94 -26.66 15.85
N SER A 368 11.95 -27.22 16.52
CA SER A 368 12.65 -28.44 16.06
C SER A 368 11.71 -29.64 15.88
N LYS A 369 10.71 -29.80 16.77
CA LYS A 369 9.68 -30.85 16.63
C LYS A 369 8.82 -30.62 15.40
N LEU A 370 8.40 -29.37 15.14
CA LEU A 370 7.59 -29.02 13.97
C LEU A 370 8.36 -29.23 12.66
N VAL A 371 9.67 -28.94 12.65
CA VAL A 371 10.56 -29.28 11.52
C VAL A 371 10.59 -30.79 11.27
N GLY A 372 10.61 -31.60 12.34
CA GLY A 372 10.49 -33.06 12.26
C GLY A 372 9.17 -33.53 11.65
N GLU A 373 8.05 -32.91 12.02
CA GLU A 373 6.73 -33.22 11.45
C GLU A 373 6.69 -32.88 9.94
N LEU A 374 7.22 -31.70 9.57
CA LEU A 374 7.32 -31.24 8.18
C LEU A 374 8.19 -32.17 7.31
N ALA A 375 9.20 -32.81 7.90
CA ALA A 375 10.17 -33.64 7.17
C ALA A 375 9.55 -34.84 6.43
N SER A 376 8.34 -35.25 6.82
CA SER A 376 7.64 -36.39 6.20
C SER A 376 6.58 -35.99 5.17
N ALA A 377 6.31 -34.70 4.99
CA ALA A 377 5.25 -34.20 4.13
C ALA A 377 5.60 -34.30 2.64
N ASP A 378 4.72 -34.89 1.85
CA ASP A 378 4.75 -34.84 0.38
C ASP A 378 4.19 -33.51 -0.14
N VAL A 379 3.20 -32.97 0.57
CA VAL A 379 2.54 -31.71 0.26
C VAL A 379 2.53 -30.83 1.50
N VAL A 380 2.91 -29.57 1.33
CA VAL A 380 2.73 -28.54 2.35
C VAL A 380 1.69 -27.56 1.85
N VAL A 381 0.63 -27.39 2.63
CA VAL A 381 -0.46 -26.46 2.34
C VAL A 381 -0.32 -25.27 3.25
N MET A 382 -0.48 -24.08 2.71
CA MET A 382 -0.63 -22.87 3.49
C MET A 382 -1.93 -22.18 3.11
N GLY A 383 -2.83 -22.12 4.08
CA GLY A 383 -4.18 -21.61 3.88
C GLY A 383 -4.24 -20.10 3.59
N ASP A 384 -5.45 -19.67 3.26
CA ASP A 384 -5.78 -18.25 3.16
C ASP A 384 -5.72 -17.57 4.53
N GLY A 385 -5.56 -16.24 4.54
CA GLY A 385 -5.23 -15.54 5.76
C GLY A 385 -4.52 -14.21 5.64
N ASN A 386 -3.94 -13.78 6.75
CA ASN A 386 -3.08 -12.60 6.80
C ASN A 386 -1.64 -12.93 6.40
N ALA A 387 -1.25 -12.56 5.17
CA ALA A 387 0.11 -12.77 4.66
C ALA A 387 1.21 -12.10 5.51
N ASP A 388 0.93 -10.96 6.17
CA ASP A 388 1.90 -10.31 7.06
C ASP A 388 2.11 -11.13 8.33
N PHE A 389 1.06 -11.77 8.83
CA PHE A 389 1.17 -12.65 9.99
C PHE A 389 1.96 -13.91 9.63
N LEU A 390 1.69 -14.52 8.47
CA LEU A 390 2.50 -15.62 7.92
C LEU A 390 3.98 -15.23 7.81
N SER A 391 4.29 -14.05 7.26
CA SER A 391 5.65 -13.50 7.23
C SER A 391 6.28 -13.39 8.61
N PHE A 392 5.55 -12.87 9.59
CA PHE A 392 6.04 -12.81 10.97
C PHE A 392 6.32 -14.22 11.53
N VAL A 393 5.38 -15.15 11.38
CA VAL A 393 5.51 -16.50 11.94
C VAL A 393 6.71 -17.23 11.35
N TYR A 394 6.83 -17.27 10.03
CA TYR A 394 7.81 -18.13 9.37
C TYR A 394 9.16 -17.46 9.11
N LYS A 395 9.26 -16.12 9.11
CA LYS A 395 10.53 -15.42 8.90
C LYS A 395 11.14 -14.83 10.18
N LYS A 396 10.35 -14.62 11.24
CA LYS A 396 10.83 -13.99 12.47
C LYS A 396 10.59 -14.81 13.72
N PHE A 397 9.38 -15.33 13.92
CA PHE A 397 9.04 -16.09 15.12
C PHE A 397 9.66 -17.49 15.12
N ALA A 398 9.48 -18.24 14.02
CA ALA A 398 9.99 -19.60 13.82
C ALA A 398 10.81 -19.69 12.51
N PRO A 399 11.92 -18.93 12.37
CA PRO A 399 12.67 -18.81 11.11
C PRO A 399 13.23 -20.14 10.61
N SER A 400 13.62 -21.05 11.50
CA SER A 400 14.13 -22.37 11.12
C SER A 400 13.06 -23.28 10.50
N LEU A 401 11.78 -23.13 10.89
CA LEU A 401 10.68 -23.83 10.24
C LEU A 401 10.41 -23.27 8.83
N GLY A 402 10.43 -21.94 8.69
CA GLY A 402 10.32 -21.28 7.38
C GLY A 402 11.45 -21.69 6.43
N GLN A 403 12.69 -21.76 6.92
CA GLN A 403 13.81 -22.25 6.11
C GLN A 403 13.66 -23.72 5.73
N ALA A 404 13.27 -24.59 6.67
CA ALA A 404 13.05 -26.01 6.38
C ALA A 404 11.94 -26.22 5.33
N LEU A 405 10.90 -25.40 5.35
CA LEU A 405 9.87 -25.37 4.32
C LEU A 405 10.44 -25.02 2.95
N VAL A 406 11.19 -23.91 2.86
CA VAL A 406 11.82 -23.48 1.60
C VAL A 406 12.77 -24.55 1.06
N ASP A 407 13.63 -25.10 1.90
CA ASP A 407 14.60 -26.13 1.51
C ASP A 407 13.89 -27.37 0.94
N ARG A 408 12.81 -27.83 1.57
CA ARG A 408 12.06 -29.00 1.10
C ARG A 408 11.37 -28.76 -0.23
N VAL A 409 10.76 -27.59 -0.41
CA VAL A 409 10.06 -27.26 -1.66
C VAL A 409 11.06 -27.10 -2.80
N THR A 410 12.14 -26.35 -2.57
CA THR A 410 13.18 -26.06 -3.57
C THR A 410 14.05 -27.27 -3.93
N SER A 411 14.22 -28.23 -3.01
CA SER A 411 14.85 -29.52 -3.30
C SER A 411 13.92 -30.52 -4.01
N GLY A 412 12.65 -30.17 -4.23
CA GLY A 412 11.64 -31.03 -4.86
C GLY A 412 11.13 -32.17 -3.96
N ASN A 413 11.44 -32.13 -2.67
CA ASN A 413 10.99 -33.12 -1.68
C ASN A 413 9.52 -32.95 -1.30
N SER A 414 8.96 -31.74 -1.46
CA SER A 414 7.56 -31.44 -1.21
C SER A 414 6.97 -30.55 -2.32
N VAL A 415 5.67 -30.69 -2.56
CA VAL A 415 4.88 -29.72 -3.33
C VAL A 415 4.33 -28.67 -2.37
N PHE A 416 4.46 -27.39 -2.71
CA PHE A 416 3.82 -26.31 -1.97
C PHE A 416 2.48 -25.93 -2.60
N LEU A 417 1.43 -25.82 -1.78
CA LEU A 417 0.11 -25.32 -2.15
C LEU A 417 -0.23 -24.08 -1.31
N GLY A 418 -0.18 -22.90 -1.92
CA GLY A 418 -0.61 -21.65 -1.31
C GLY A 418 -2.05 -21.31 -1.72
N LEU A 419 -2.87 -20.90 -0.76
CA LEU A 419 -4.22 -20.38 -0.99
C LEU A 419 -4.28 -18.94 -0.47
N GLY A 420 -4.83 -17.99 -1.23
CA GLY A 420 -5.04 -16.62 -0.76
C GLY A 420 -3.81 -15.97 -0.10
N GLY A 421 -3.92 -15.64 1.18
CA GLY A 421 -2.79 -15.16 2.00
C GLY A 421 -1.52 -16.01 1.88
N GLY A 422 -1.65 -17.34 1.88
CA GLY A 422 -0.55 -18.28 1.64
C GLY A 422 0.08 -18.15 0.25
N SER A 423 -0.72 -17.84 -0.79
CA SER A 423 -0.21 -17.53 -2.13
C SER A 423 0.64 -16.26 -2.14
N THR A 424 0.15 -15.23 -1.46
CA THR A 424 0.85 -13.95 -1.35
C THR A 424 2.18 -14.11 -0.62
N PHE A 425 2.17 -14.82 0.51
CA PHE A 425 3.37 -15.08 1.31
C PHE A 425 4.39 -15.97 0.61
N ALA A 426 3.95 -16.97 -0.15
CA ALA A 426 4.86 -17.85 -0.89
C ALA A 426 5.60 -17.15 -2.05
N SER A 427 5.07 -16.03 -2.54
CA SER A 427 5.68 -15.23 -3.59
C SER A 427 6.94 -14.48 -3.13
N ALA A 428 7.57 -13.69 -4.01
CA ALA A 428 8.74 -12.89 -3.67
C ALA A 428 8.43 -11.80 -2.62
N SER A 429 7.18 -11.30 -2.57
CA SER A 429 6.80 -10.24 -1.66
C SER A 429 5.34 -10.29 -1.24
N THR A 430 5.08 -10.02 0.04
CA THR A 430 3.73 -9.82 0.57
C THR A 430 3.12 -8.47 0.21
N MET A 431 3.86 -7.59 -0.47
CA MET A 431 3.38 -6.27 -0.89
C MET A 431 2.14 -6.37 -1.79
N ALA A 432 1.97 -7.48 -2.50
CA ALA A 432 0.79 -7.80 -3.29
C ALA A 432 -0.50 -7.95 -2.47
N ALA A 433 -0.43 -8.21 -1.15
CA ALA A 433 -1.61 -8.26 -0.29
C ALA A 433 -2.34 -6.90 -0.22
N GLY A 434 -1.62 -5.79 -0.42
CA GLY A 434 -2.21 -4.45 -0.34
C GLY A 434 -2.68 -4.05 1.07
N SER A 435 -2.24 -4.75 2.13
CA SER A 435 -2.55 -4.44 3.54
C SER A 435 -1.79 -3.19 4.02
N THR A 436 -2.12 -2.04 3.45
CA THR A 436 -1.49 -0.77 3.82
C THR A 436 -1.81 -0.45 5.28
N GLY A 437 -0.81 -0.52 6.17
CA GLY A 437 -0.97 -0.18 7.59
C GLY A 437 -1.14 -1.36 8.55
N SER A 438 -0.80 -2.58 8.14
CA SER A 438 -0.69 -3.72 9.05
C SER A 438 0.23 -3.41 10.23
N LYS A 439 -0.30 -3.55 11.46
CA LYS A 439 0.45 -3.26 12.69
C LYS A 439 1.56 -4.28 12.92
N ILE A 440 1.35 -5.53 12.46
CA ILE A 440 2.36 -6.58 12.40
C ILE A 440 3.50 -6.15 11.48
N LEU A 441 3.17 -5.74 10.26
CA LEU A 441 4.17 -5.31 9.29
C LEU A 441 5.07 -4.22 9.87
N LYS A 442 4.47 -3.19 10.46
CA LYS A 442 5.21 -2.06 11.01
C LYS A 442 6.03 -2.42 12.26
N THR A 443 5.43 -3.13 13.22
CA THR A 443 6.02 -3.32 14.56
C THR A 443 6.89 -4.56 14.63
N LEU A 444 6.42 -5.67 14.06
CA LEU A 444 7.11 -6.96 14.15
C LEU A 444 8.04 -7.18 12.96
N LEU A 445 7.64 -6.81 11.75
CA LEU A 445 8.45 -7.02 10.55
C LEU A 445 9.32 -5.81 10.17
N GLN A 446 9.15 -4.66 10.83
CA GLN A 446 9.88 -3.43 10.52
C GLN A 446 9.77 -3.05 9.03
N ASP A 447 8.56 -3.17 8.48
CA ASP A 447 8.22 -2.94 7.08
C ASP A 447 8.90 -3.91 6.08
N ASN A 448 9.50 -5.02 6.55
CA ASN A 448 9.98 -6.09 5.68
C ASN A 448 8.79 -6.87 5.08
N MET A 449 8.60 -6.72 3.78
CA MET A 449 7.54 -7.38 2.99
C MET A 449 8.07 -8.51 2.11
N GLU A 450 9.25 -9.05 2.38
CA GLU A 450 9.75 -10.22 1.64
C GLU A 450 8.92 -11.46 1.97
N GLY A 451 8.44 -12.16 0.94
CA GLY A 451 7.82 -13.47 1.10
C GLY A 451 8.85 -14.61 1.23
N LEU A 452 8.41 -15.83 0.91
CA LEU A 452 9.28 -17.02 0.84
C LEU A 452 10.08 -17.11 -0.47
N GLY A 453 9.67 -16.42 -1.53
CA GLY A 453 10.36 -16.47 -2.83
C GLY A 453 10.23 -17.81 -3.57
N LEU A 454 9.20 -18.60 -3.27
CA LEU A 454 8.98 -19.91 -3.92
C LEU A 454 8.50 -19.77 -5.38
N ALA A 455 7.88 -18.65 -5.73
CA ALA A 455 7.50 -18.28 -7.09
C ALA A 455 8.53 -17.33 -7.76
N GLY A 456 9.81 -17.54 -7.46
CA GLY A 456 10.92 -16.78 -8.04
C GLY A 456 10.83 -15.28 -7.73
N SER A 457 10.90 -14.42 -8.75
CA SER A 457 10.88 -12.96 -8.63
C SER A 457 9.49 -12.32 -8.74
N CYS A 458 8.41 -13.10 -8.78
CA CYS A 458 7.05 -12.53 -8.87
C CYS A 458 6.45 -12.26 -7.48
N ALA A 459 5.67 -11.18 -7.37
CA ALA A 459 4.69 -11.03 -6.30
C ALA A 459 3.32 -11.52 -6.79
N VAL A 460 2.61 -12.30 -5.97
CA VAL A 460 1.31 -12.88 -6.35
C VAL A 460 0.19 -12.23 -5.57
N ARG A 461 -0.85 -11.81 -6.28
CA ARG A 461 -2.05 -11.19 -5.73
C ARG A 461 -3.27 -12.09 -5.96
N PRO A 462 -3.72 -12.84 -4.95
CA PRO A 462 -5.00 -13.56 -5.00
C PRO A 462 -6.19 -12.57 -4.99
N GLY A 463 -7.36 -13.06 -5.37
CA GLY A 463 -8.61 -12.30 -5.39
C GLY A 463 -8.56 -11.11 -6.34
N PHE A 464 -7.71 -11.18 -7.37
CA PHE A 464 -7.60 -10.10 -8.34
C PHE A 464 -8.93 -9.95 -9.07
N ASN A 465 -9.43 -8.73 -9.12
CA ASN A 465 -10.64 -8.41 -9.86
C ASN A 465 -10.34 -7.20 -10.75
N PRO A 466 -10.25 -7.39 -12.09
CA PRO A 466 -9.95 -6.29 -13.02
C PRO A 466 -11.04 -5.22 -13.07
N SER A 467 -12.21 -5.45 -12.46
CA SER A 467 -13.28 -4.46 -12.35
C SER A 467 -13.07 -3.50 -11.16
N VAL A 468 -12.08 -3.75 -10.31
CA VAL A 468 -11.83 -2.96 -9.09
C VAL A 468 -10.56 -2.12 -9.28
N ALA A 469 -10.79 -0.85 -9.66
CA ALA A 469 -9.76 0.08 -10.16
C ALA A 469 -8.57 0.34 -9.21
N TRP A 470 -8.77 0.16 -7.89
CA TRP A 470 -7.70 0.41 -6.92
C TRP A 470 -6.61 -0.66 -6.97
N TRP A 471 -6.97 -1.91 -7.27
CA TRP A 471 -6.02 -3.02 -7.38
C TRP A 471 -5.09 -2.81 -8.56
N ASP A 472 -5.69 -2.44 -9.70
CA ASP A 472 -4.98 -2.09 -10.91
C ASP A 472 -3.93 -1.02 -10.61
N MET A 473 -4.34 0.07 -9.96
CA MET A 473 -3.45 1.19 -9.72
C MET A 473 -2.30 0.84 -8.77
N THR A 474 -2.60 0.24 -7.61
CA THR A 474 -1.56 -0.01 -6.59
C THR A 474 -0.50 -0.97 -7.10
N SER A 475 -0.89 -2.01 -7.82
CA SER A 475 0.05 -3.04 -8.22
C SER A 475 0.93 -2.65 -9.42
N ALA A 476 0.47 -1.89 -10.43
CA ALA A 476 1.38 -1.32 -11.45
C ALA A 476 2.44 -0.39 -10.85
N LEU A 477 2.05 0.35 -9.80
CA LEU A 477 2.96 1.28 -9.15
C LEU A 477 4.01 0.55 -8.33
N PHE A 478 3.63 -0.57 -7.70
CA PHE A 478 4.59 -1.43 -7.05
C PHE A 478 5.50 -2.13 -8.04
N GLU A 479 5.00 -2.62 -9.17
CA GLU A 479 5.84 -3.17 -10.25
C GLU A 479 6.90 -2.16 -10.70
N ASP A 480 6.50 -0.91 -10.96
CA ASP A 480 7.45 0.11 -11.40
C ASP A 480 8.48 0.48 -10.32
N ALA A 481 8.04 0.57 -9.06
CA ALA A 481 8.91 0.93 -7.94
C ALA A 481 9.89 -0.18 -7.55
N THR A 482 9.46 -1.43 -7.62
CA THR A 482 10.24 -2.60 -7.17
C THR A 482 10.97 -3.30 -8.31
N LYS A 483 10.60 -3.02 -9.56
CA LYS A 483 11.01 -3.79 -10.75
C LYS A 483 10.67 -5.29 -10.63
N MET A 484 9.66 -5.60 -9.81
CA MET A 484 9.10 -6.93 -9.61
C MET A 484 7.91 -7.11 -10.53
N ASP A 485 7.73 -8.29 -11.13
CA ASP A 485 6.50 -8.60 -11.86
C ASP A 485 5.39 -8.96 -10.85
N PHE A 486 4.19 -8.40 -11.02
CA PHE A 486 3.02 -8.79 -10.23
C PHE A 486 2.10 -9.68 -11.05
N VAL A 487 1.66 -10.76 -10.42
CA VAL A 487 0.70 -11.70 -11.02
C VAL A 487 -0.61 -11.60 -10.25
N GLY A 488 -1.61 -10.98 -10.86
CA GLY A 488 -2.99 -11.02 -10.37
C GLY A 488 -3.63 -12.36 -10.71
N LEU A 489 -4.15 -13.06 -9.70
CA LEU A 489 -4.92 -14.29 -9.86
C LEU A 489 -6.40 -13.99 -9.58
N GLU A 490 -7.22 -14.09 -10.62
CA GLU A 490 -8.69 -14.08 -10.48
C GLU A 490 -9.17 -15.36 -9.77
N ASP A 491 -10.41 -15.34 -9.30
CA ASP A 491 -11.00 -16.48 -8.61
C ASP A 491 -11.05 -17.71 -9.52
N GLY A 492 -10.54 -18.83 -9.01
CA GLY A 492 -10.37 -20.06 -9.78
C GLY A 492 -9.12 -20.13 -10.66
N ALA A 493 -8.30 -19.08 -10.72
CA ALA A 493 -6.98 -19.12 -11.36
C ALA A 493 -5.88 -19.62 -10.39
N ALA A 494 -4.82 -20.16 -10.97
CA ALA A 494 -3.63 -20.60 -10.25
C ALA A 494 -2.34 -20.23 -10.98
N LEU A 495 -1.29 -19.88 -10.23
CA LEU A 495 0.09 -19.82 -10.71
C LEU A 495 0.77 -21.15 -10.37
N VAL A 496 1.33 -21.80 -11.38
CA VAL A 496 1.96 -23.13 -11.28
C VAL A 496 3.43 -22.98 -11.64
N CYS A 497 4.34 -23.32 -10.72
CA CYS A 497 5.77 -23.21 -10.93
C CYS A 497 6.47 -24.58 -10.80
N SER A 498 7.26 -24.93 -11.81
CA SER A 498 8.11 -26.12 -11.84
C SER A 498 9.21 -25.93 -12.89
N GLY A 499 10.28 -25.23 -12.52
CA GLY A 499 11.28 -24.73 -13.46
C GLY A 499 10.86 -23.37 -14.04
N GLN A 500 9.66 -23.30 -14.60
CA GLN A 500 9.02 -22.07 -15.06
C GLN A 500 7.64 -21.90 -14.41
N CYS A 501 7.20 -20.67 -14.24
CA CYS A 501 5.86 -20.35 -13.76
C CYS A 501 4.90 -20.08 -14.92
N ALA A 502 3.72 -20.67 -14.86
CA ALA A 502 2.64 -20.46 -15.80
C ALA A 502 1.31 -20.31 -15.08
N VAL A 503 0.43 -19.47 -15.61
CA VAL A 503 -0.93 -19.31 -15.08
C VAL A 503 -1.84 -20.37 -15.71
N SER A 504 -2.65 -21.01 -14.88
CA SER A 504 -3.70 -21.96 -15.26
C SER A 504 -5.07 -21.43 -14.83
N GLY A 505 -6.08 -21.53 -15.70
CA GLY A 505 -7.45 -21.02 -15.46
C GLY A 505 -8.04 -20.32 -16.68
N SER A 506 -9.38 -20.31 -16.79
CA SER A 506 -10.11 -19.71 -17.93
C SER A 506 -10.36 -18.21 -17.81
N GLU A 507 -10.03 -17.60 -16.67
CA GLU A 507 -10.21 -16.18 -16.39
C GLU A 507 -8.85 -15.56 -16.06
N THR A 508 -8.62 -14.37 -16.58
CA THR A 508 -7.33 -13.79 -16.95
C THR A 508 -6.36 -13.60 -15.78
N ALA A 509 -5.12 -14.09 -15.87
CA ALA A 509 -4.03 -13.41 -15.18
C ALA A 509 -3.69 -12.14 -15.96
N SER A 510 -3.84 -11.00 -15.29
CA SER A 510 -3.43 -9.72 -15.86
C SER A 510 -1.99 -9.46 -15.47
N LYS A 511 -1.11 -9.40 -16.48
CA LYS A 511 0.13 -8.63 -16.31
C LYS A 511 -0.26 -7.17 -16.32
N MET A 512 0.15 -6.46 -15.29
CA MET A 512 -0.04 -5.03 -15.24
C MET A 512 1.04 -4.38 -16.11
N MET A 513 0.61 -3.53 -17.04
CA MET A 513 1.57 -2.78 -17.85
C MET A 513 2.17 -1.67 -16.99
N GLY A 514 3.48 -1.48 -17.08
CA GLY A 514 4.17 -0.39 -16.40
C GLY A 514 3.43 0.94 -16.54
N ALA A 515 3.42 1.73 -15.47
CA ALA A 515 2.73 3.00 -15.34
C ALA A 515 3.33 4.14 -16.22
N ASP A 516 3.65 3.87 -17.48
CA ASP A 516 4.38 4.75 -18.38
C ASP A 516 3.52 5.82 -19.06
N SER A 517 2.22 5.90 -18.77
CA SER A 517 1.32 6.87 -19.42
C SER A 517 1.20 8.23 -18.70
N GLY A 518 1.86 8.45 -17.56
CA GLY A 518 1.85 9.73 -16.85
C GLY A 518 3.13 10.53 -17.09
N SER A 519 3.03 11.77 -17.60
CA SER A 519 4.19 12.66 -17.80
C SER A 519 4.75 13.12 -16.45
N LEU A 520 5.65 12.33 -15.86
CA LEU A 520 6.40 12.64 -14.66
C LEU A 520 7.78 13.17 -15.03
N HIS A 521 8.13 14.37 -14.60
CA HIS A 521 9.45 14.96 -14.86
C HIS A 521 10.21 15.16 -13.56
N ARG A 522 11.45 14.65 -13.49
CA ARG A 522 12.37 14.87 -12.36
C ARG A 522 13.35 15.99 -12.68
N GLY A 523 13.46 16.96 -11.79
CA GLY A 523 14.50 17.99 -11.86
C GLY A 523 14.35 18.95 -13.05
N ARG A 524 15.46 19.61 -13.39
CA ARG A 524 15.52 20.79 -14.28
C ARG A 524 14.84 20.55 -15.64
N VAL A 525 13.63 21.07 -15.77
CA VAL A 525 13.12 21.52 -17.08
C VAL A 525 13.93 22.76 -17.43
N HIS A 526 14.94 22.58 -18.28
CA HIS A 526 15.68 23.71 -18.83
C HIS A 526 14.70 24.55 -19.66
N MET A 527 14.55 25.83 -19.30
CA MET A 527 13.97 26.76 -20.25
C MET A 527 14.87 26.76 -21.48
N ILE A 528 14.36 26.26 -22.60
CA ILE A 528 14.92 26.62 -23.90
C ILE A 528 14.56 28.08 -24.07
N LEU A 529 15.45 28.97 -23.64
CA LEU A 529 15.41 30.37 -24.05
C LEU A 529 15.79 30.35 -25.53
N ASP A 530 14.79 30.19 -26.40
CA ASP A 530 14.97 30.46 -27.82
C ASP A 530 15.33 31.96 -27.94
N ASN A 531 16.62 32.21 -28.18
CA ASN A 531 17.22 33.44 -28.71
C ASN A 531 16.50 34.76 -28.37
N ALA A 532 16.84 35.35 -27.22
CA ALA A 532 16.56 36.77 -26.96
C ALA A 532 17.63 37.42 -26.05
N LEU A 533 18.90 37.10 -26.30
CA LEU A 533 20.03 37.90 -25.86
C LEU A 533 20.92 38.18 -27.07
N ASP A 534 20.44 39.07 -27.92
CA ASP A 534 21.25 40.04 -28.66
C ASP A 534 21.01 41.42 -28.03
#